data_AF-A0A5F2GK63-F1
#
_entry.id   AF-A0A5F2GK63-F1
#
_cell.length_a   1.000
_cell.length_b   1.000
_cell.length_c   1.000
_cell.angle_alpha   90.00
_cell.angle_beta   90.00
_cell.angle_gamma   90.00
#
_symmetry.space_group_name_H-M   'P 1'
#
loop_
_entity.id
_entity.type
_entity.pdbx_description
1 polymer ?
#
loop_
_entity_poly.entity_id
_entity_poly.type
_entity_poly.pdbx_seq_one_letter_code
_entity_poly.pdbx_strand_id
1 'polypeptide(L)'
;MAKKKLLIVTGAGSTLEFGMPSVAEVGDTIKSKMQACFPLANRPGENLYGFIEQAIRKRWNAGASRGRFRDLNFEDVLYTVFAASGLLEHGPSSPALSAIVRPENLPDFKFFGRDLHSVDSFQMYNLGSYAIDSILDDVRERCRAAERDRMAQFDLLQSFIAELNSEFEVAMVTLNYDNVMHRAMSNAETGFDPRTRRFEQERLFLRPNWSCMLHLHGSIHFDMPIPSTPDMHEIFWQPDINAVFSQNSSGRSGRTNPEGTKLPTSAIVAGYGKTTQILRRPFRTYYAELDRLVGACDALMLAGYGFGDPHLNIAFERFRDSRRRPVAIIGYAKRGSMTLGGFDDGSLATGVVHTFDTDLGTMRWLGHSCPGEIDELVDLGEFETSNDPSTPLGVWYGGMMEACKQPDRIIAKLK
;
A
#
# COMPACT_ATOMS: atom_id res chain seq x y z
N MET A 1 -16.37 -21.22 -24.41
CA MET A 1 -15.56 -21.62 -23.24
C MET A 1 -15.71 -20.54 -22.18
N ALA A 2 -15.66 -20.88 -20.88
CA ALA A 2 -15.59 -19.87 -19.83
C ALA A 2 -14.24 -19.13 -19.92
N LYS A 3 -14.24 -17.81 -19.65
CA LYS A 3 -13.00 -17.03 -19.61
C LYS A 3 -12.12 -17.48 -18.43
N LYS A 4 -10.79 -17.38 -18.59
CA LYS A 4 -9.84 -17.60 -17.49
C LYS A 4 -9.98 -16.48 -16.45
N LYS A 5 -9.67 -16.77 -15.19
CA LYS A 5 -9.72 -15.82 -14.08
C LYS A 5 -8.36 -15.16 -13.88
N LEU A 6 -8.31 -13.83 -14.04
CA LEU A 6 -7.14 -13.02 -13.75
C LEU A 6 -7.31 -12.34 -12.39
N LEU A 7 -6.27 -12.44 -11.56
CA LEU A 7 -6.11 -11.62 -10.36
C LEU A 7 -5.05 -10.55 -10.64
N ILE A 8 -5.43 -9.28 -10.47
CA ILE A 8 -4.52 -8.13 -10.56
C ILE A 8 -4.27 -7.61 -9.15
N VAL A 9 -3.01 -7.36 -8.80
CA VAL A 9 -2.61 -6.77 -7.52
C VAL A 9 -1.83 -5.49 -7.80
N THR A 10 -2.26 -4.37 -7.22
CA THR A 10 -1.67 -3.05 -7.47
C THR A 10 -1.04 -2.46 -6.21
N GLY A 11 0.19 -1.96 -6.35
CA GLY A 11 0.92 -1.22 -5.32
C GLY A 11 1.27 0.20 -5.77
N ALA A 12 1.91 0.99 -4.91
CA ALA A 12 2.06 2.43 -5.12
C ALA A 12 2.75 2.77 -6.46
N GLY A 13 3.65 1.90 -6.91
CA GLY A 13 4.36 2.06 -8.18
C GLY A 13 3.43 2.10 -9.42
N SER A 14 2.22 1.56 -9.34
CA SER A 14 1.31 1.48 -10.50
C SER A 14 0.55 2.78 -10.75
N THR A 15 0.61 3.74 -9.82
CA THR A 15 -0.17 4.99 -9.91
C THR A 15 0.71 6.25 -9.88
N LEU A 16 2.04 6.11 -9.77
CA LEU A 16 2.99 7.24 -9.81
C LEU A 16 2.86 8.06 -11.11
N GLU A 17 2.72 7.38 -12.25
CA GLU A 17 2.59 8.03 -13.57
C GLU A 17 1.26 8.80 -13.73
N PHE A 18 0.32 8.63 -12.78
CA PHE A 18 -0.94 9.38 -12.68
C PHE A 18 -0.83 10.57 -11.71
N GLY A 19 0.34 10.82 -11.12
CA GLY A 19 0.59 11.91 -10.19
C GLY A 19 0.35 11.56 -8.71
N MET A 20 0.17 10.27 -8.39
CA MET A 20 0.05 9.82 -7.01
C MET A 20 1.41 9.88 -6.29
N PRO A 21 1.44 10.12 -4.97
CA PRO A 21 2.69 10.32 -4.26
C PRO A 21 3.44 8.99 -4.08
N SER A 22 4.75 9.04 -4.23
CA SER A 22 5.65 7.98 -3.78
C SER A 22 5.68 7.89 -2.25
N VAL A 23 6.15 6.76 -1.72
CA VAL A 23 6.31 6.54 -0.27
C VAL A 23 7.17 7.63 0.38
N ALA A 24 8.20 8.13 -0.32
CA ALA A 24 9.05 9.21 0.15
C ALA A 24 8.27 10.55 0.23
N GLU A 25 7.54 10.90 -0.83
CA GLU A 25 6.72 12.12 -0.87
C GLU A 25 5.65 12.14 0.21
N VAL A 26 5.05 10.99 0.54
CA VAL A 26 4.10 10.89 1.66
C VAL A 26 4.76 11.30 2.98
N GLY A 27 6.00 10.84 3.24
CA GLY A 27 6.76 11.22 4.43
C GLY A 27 7.03 12.73 4.51
N ASP A 28 7.43 13.33 3.38
CA ASP A 28 7.67 14.78 3.29
C ASP A 28 6.38 15.59 3.51
N THR A 29 5.26 15.14 2.93
CA THR A 29 3.95 15.77 3.14
C THR A 29 3.53 15.73 4.61
N ILE A 30 3.65 14.58 5.28
CA ILE A 30 3.33 14.47 6.71
C ILE A 30 4.19 15.44 7.50
N LYS A 31 5.51 15.42 7.30
CA LYS A 31 6.45 16.30 7.99
C LYS A 31 6.12 17.77 7.80
N SER A 32 5.77 18.18 6.58
CA SER A 32 5.35 19.54 6.27
C SER A 32 4.05 19.92 7.00
N LYS A 33 3.00 19.08 6.89
CA LYS A 33 1.70 19.34 7.55
C LYS A 33 1.80 19.34 9.08
N MET A 34 2.67 18.51 9.66
CA MET A 34 2.88 18.47 11.12
C MET A 34 3.55 19.75 11.65
N GLN A 35 4.16 20.59 10.81
CA GLN A 35 4.71 21.87 11.22
C GLN A 35 3.64 22.84 11.75
N ALA A 36 2.42 22.76 11.22
CA ALA A 36 1.31 23.60 11.67
C ALA A 36 0.72 23.13 13.01
N CYS A 37 0.75 21.83 13.28
CA CYS A 37 0.04 21.23 14.42
C CYS A 37 0.96 20.92 15.61
N PHE A 38 2.22 20.53 15.36
CA PHE A 38 3.17 20.07 16.37
C PHE A 38 4.57 20.71 16.24
N PRO A 39 4.71 22.05 16.06
CA PRO A 39 6.02 22.70 16.05
C PRO A 39 6.75 22.54 17.39
N LEU A 40 8.07 22.34 17.37
CA LEU A 40 8.87 22.23 18.59
C LEU A 40 8.95 23.57 19.32
N ALA A 41 8.85 23.56 20.66
CA ALA A 41 8.78 24.78 21.45
C ALA A 41 10.08 25.61 21.37
N ASN A 42 11.23 24.94 21.45
CA ASN A 42 12.55 25.57 21.44
C ASN A 42 13.17 25.67 20.04
N ARG A 43 12.56 25.03 19.03
CA ARG A 43 13.01 25.05 17.63
C ARG A 43 11.80 25.16 16.69
N PRO A 44 11.15 26.34 16.60
CA PRO A 44 9.87 26.48 15.90
C PRO A 44 9.88 26.20 14.40
N GLY A 45 11.05 26.11 13.77
CA GLY A 45 11.21 25.67 12.37
C GLY A 45 11.24 24.14 12.20
N GLU A 46 11.20 23.39 13.28
CA GLU A 46 11.11 21.93 13.31
C GLU A 46 9.80 21.49 13.96
N ASN A 47 9.42 20.23 13.79
CA ASN A 47 8.23 19.64 14.41
C ASN A 47 8.50 18.26 14.99
N LEU A 48 7.55 17.79 15.81
CA LEU A 48 7.68 16.56 16.57
C LEU A 48 7.80 15.31 15.68
N TYR A 49 7.12 15.25 14.54
CA TYR A 49 7.26 14.14 13.58
C TYR A 49 8.67 14.12 12.99
N GLY A 50 9.16 15.26 12.51
CA GLY A 50 10.51 15.39 11.96
C GLY A 50 11.61 15.09 13.00
N PHE A 51 11.38 15.41 14.27
CA PHE A 51 12.28 15.03 15.36
C PHE A 51 12.38 13.51 15.50
N ILE A 52 11.26 12.81 15.53
CA ILE A 52 11.21 11.34 15.65
C ILE A 52 11.88 10.69 14.44
N GLU A 53 11.57 11.18 13.23
CA GLU A 53 12.22 10.73 11.99
C GLU A 53 13.75 10.83 12.08
N GLN A 54 14.28 11.99 12.47
CA GLN A 54 15.72 12.21 12.63
C GLN A 54 16.34 11.30 13.68
N ALA A 55 15.66 11.07 14.81
CA ALA A 55 16.13 10.18 15.85
C ALA A 55 16.29 8.74 15.34
N ILE A 56 15.32 8.23 14.58
CA ILE A 56 15.40 6.90 13.95
C ILE A 56 16.55 6.84 12.95
N ARG A 57 16.66 7.83 12.03
CA ARG A 57 17.76 7.88 11.05
C ARG A 57 19.12 7.87 11.72
N LYS A 58 19.30 8.70 12.76
CA LYS A 58 20.55 8.76 13.53
C LYS A 58 20.90 7.40 14.13
N ARG A 59 19.92 6.69 14.70
CA ARG A 59 20.12 5.36 15.31
C ARG A 59 20.53 4.32 14.27
N TRP A 60 19.86 4.26 13.13
CA TRP A 60 20.17 3.30 12.07
C TRP A 60 21.54 3.56 11.43
N ASN A 61 21.89 4.83 11.22
CA ASN A 61 23.19 5.21 10.66
C ASN A 61 24.36 4.95 11.63
N ALA A 62 24.13 5.04 12.94
CA ALA A 62 25.16 4.76 13.95
C ALA A 62 25.56 3.27 14.04
N GLY A 63 24.74 2.36 13.52
CA GLY A 63 24.97 0.91 13.57
C GLY A 63 25.25 0.25 12.21
N ALA A 64 25.25 1.02 11.11
CA ALA A 64 25.39 0.46 9.78
C ALA A 64 26.85 0.02 9.50
N SER A 65 27.10 -1.29 9.50
CA SER A 65 28.24 -1.85 8.77
C SER A 65 27.99 -1.66 7.27
N ARG A 66 29.08 -1.38 6.52
CA ARG A 66 29.06 -1.10 5.08
C ARG A 66 28.08 -2.02 4.33
N GLY A 67 27.01 -1.45 3.76
CA GLY A 67 26.17 -2.13 2.76
C GLY A 67 24.75 -2.54 3.18
N ARG A 68 24.29 -2.29 4.42
CA ARG A 68 22.87 -2.52 4.79
C ARG A 68 22.23 -1.25 5.34
N PHE A 69 21.97 -0.29 4.45
CA PHE A 69 21.12 0.84 4.78
C PHE A 69 19.66 0.42 4.60
N ARG A 70 18.86 0.54 5.66
CA ARG A 70 17.41 0.47 5.55
C ARG A 70 16.91 1.88 5.26
N ASP A 71 16.22 2.05 4.14
CA ASP A 71 15.59 3.33 3.82
C ASP A 71 14.41 3.57 4.76
N LEU A 72 14.53 4.63 5.56
CA LEU A 72 13.45 5.06 6.45
C LEU A 72 12.30 5.63 5.63
N ASN A 73 11.11 5.08 5.83
CA ASN A 73 9.88 5.58 5.25
C ASN A 73 8.89 6.05 6.32
N PHE A 74 7.76 6.61 5.89
CA PHE A 74 6.74 7.13 6.80
C PHE A 74 6.08 6.03 7.67
N GLU A 75 6.05 4.78 7.20
CA GLU A 75 5.48 3.66 7.96
C GLU A 75 6.29 3.35 9.21
N ASP A 76 7.62 3.41 9.11
CA ASP A 76 8.54 3.26 10.24
C ASP A 76 8.30 4.34 11.30
N VAL A 77 8.12 5.59 10.88
CA VAL A 77 7.89 6.72 11.78
C VAL A 77 6.52 6.62 12.43
N LEU A 78 5.46 6.33 11.66
CA LEU A 78 4.11 6.14 12.22
C LEU A 78 4.07 4.99 13.23
N TYR A 79 4.72 3.87 12.92
CA TYR A 79 4.81 2.77 13.88
C TYR A 79 5.52 3.20 15.16
N THR A 80 6.64 3.91 15.04
CA THR A 80 7.39 4.40 16.19
C THR A 80 6.54 5.34 17.04
N VAL A 81 5.75 6.22 16.41
CA VAL A 81 4.81 7.11 17.10
C VAL A 81 3.77 6.31 17.91
N PHE A 82 3.13 5.31 17.32
CA PHE A 82 2.11 4.51 18.02
C PHE A 82 2.68 3.56 19.08
N ALA A 83 3.86 3.00 18.84
CA ALA A 83 4.56 2.20 19.84
C ALA A 83 4.99 3.07 21.03
N ALA A 84 5.55 4.26 20.75
CA ALA A 84 5.92 5.23 21.78
C ALA A 84 4.71 5.73 22.58
N SER A 85 3.53 5.91 21.94
CA SER A 85 2.32 6.30 22.67
C SER A 85 1.94 5.28 23.74
N GLY A 86 2.11 3.97 23.47
CA GLY A 86 1.89 2.92 24.47
C GLY A 86 2.91 2.96 25.60
N LEU A 87 4.19 3.17 25.28
CA LEU A 87 5.27 3.24 26.28
C LEU A 87 5.19 4.46 27.20
N LEU A 88 4.60 5.55 26.72
CA LEU A 88 4.36 6.78 27.50
C LEU A 88 3.09 6.70 28.36
N GLU A 89 2.30 5.63 28.27
CA GLU A 89 1.12 5.47 29.11
C GLU A 89 1.55 5.22 30.57
N HIS A 90 0.93 5.91 31.52
CA HIS A 90 1.22 5.78 32.94
C HIS A 90 -0.01 5.28 33.71
N GLY A 91 0.12 4.13 34.38
CA GLY A 91 -0.90 3.60 35.26
C GLY A 91 -0.95 2.08 35.29
N PRO A 92 -1.95 1.49 35.97
CA PRO A 92 -2.15 0.05 36.02
C PRO A 92 -2.46 -0.57 34.65
N SER A 93 -2.91 0.25 33.68
CA SER A 93 -3.18 -0.15 32.29
C SER A 93 -1.97 -0.08 31.37
N SER A 94 -0.82 0.39 31.86
CA SER A 94 0.38 0.54 31.04
C SER A 94 0.85 -0.82 30.48
N PRO A 95 1.37 -0.85 29.24
CA PRO A 95 1.95 -2.06 28.68
C PRO A 95 3.06 -2.62 29.57
N ALA A 96 3.17 -3.94 29.68
CA ALA A 96 4.22 -4.58 30.49
C ALA A 96 5.64 -4.10 30.10
N LEU A 97 5.86 -3.81 28.82
CA LEU A 97 7.14 -3.30 28.32
C LEU A 97 7.54 -1.94 28.92
N SER A 98 6.58 -1.10 29.29
CA SER A 98 6.82 0.21 29.91
C SER A 98 7.45 0.12 31.31
N ALA A 99 7.35 -1.06 31.96
CA ALA A 99 7.97 -1.29 33.26
C ALA A 99 9.51 -1.28 33.20
N ILE A 100 10.08 -1.58 32.03
CA ILE A 100 11.54 -1.72 31.84
C ILE A 100 12.09 -0.84 30.71
N VAL A 101 11.25 -0.38 29.77
CA VAL A 101 11.64 0.51 28.67
C VAL A 101 11.07 1.91 28.91
N ARG A 102 11.95 2.90 28.86
CA ARG A 102 11.60 4.34 28.92
C ARG A 102 11.98 4.98 27.59
N PRO A 103 11.09 5.75 26.94
CA PRO A 103 11.47 6.58 25.80
C PRO A 103 12.57 7.56 26.17
N GLU A 104 13.40 7.95 25.19
CA GLU A 104 14.32 9.08 25.35
C GLU A 104 13.54 10.36 25.68
N ASN A 105 14.22 11.36 26.24
CA ASN A 105 13.60 12.67 26.51
C ASN A 105 13.08 13.29 25.21
N LEU A 106 11.76 13.36 25.08
CA LEU A 106 11.08 13.96 23.94
C LEU A 106 10.99 15.48 24.13
N PRO A 107 11.16 16.28 23.06
CA PRO A 107 11.14 17.73 23.16
C PRO A 107 9.71 18.25 23.39
N ASP A 108 9.60 19.30 24.19
CA ASP A 108 8.34 20.05 24.30
C ASP A 108 7.95 20.66 22.94
N PHE A 109 6.65 20.74 22.72
CA PHE A 109 6.07 21.26 21.47
C PHE A 109 4.91 22.21 21.77
N LYS A 110 4.50 22.99 20.77
CA LYS A 110 3.33 23.86 20.87
C LYS A 110 2.17 23.31 20.07
N PHE A 111 1.07 22.94 20.71
CA PHE A 111 -0.08 22.41 19.99
C PHE A 111 -0.75 23.52 19.17
N PHE A 112 -0.85 23.33 17.86
CA PHE A 112 -1.26 24.36 16.89
C PHE A 112 -0.51 25.70 17.07
N GLY A 113 0.75 25.65 17.52
CA GLY A 113 1.59 26.83 17.75
C GLY A 113 1.20 27.68 18.97
N ARG A 114 0.26 27.22 19.81
CA ARG A 114 -0.30 28.00 20.93
C ARG A 114 0.26 27.54 22.27
N ASP A 115 -0.29 26.46 22.80
CA ASP A 115 -0.07 26.01 24.17
C ASP A 115 1.17 25.12 24.26
N LEU A 116 2.00 25.34 25.28
CA LEU A 116 3.18 24.51 25.54
C LEU A 116 2.75 23.17 26.12
N HIS A 117 3.17 22.08 25.49
CA HIS A 117 2.89 20.73 25.95
C HIS A 117 4.17 19.90 26.02
N SER A 118 4.30 19.12 27.10
CA SER A 118 5.19 17.97 27.15
C SER A 118 4.60 16.81 26.35
N VAL A 119 5.45 15.94 25.83
CA VAL A 119 5.01 14.77 25.08
C VAL A 119 4.62 13.62 26.01
N ASP A 120 3.37 13.16 25.90
CA ASP A 120 2.84 11.99 26.59
C ASP A 120 2.16 11.02 25.61
N SER A 121 1.48 10.00 26.16
CA SER A 121 0.72 9.01 25.38
C SER A 121 -0.35 9.63 24.48
N PHE A 122 -1.13 10.58 25.00
CA PHE A 122 -2.22 11.21 24.24
C PHE A 122 -1.68 12.04 23.09
N GLN A 123 -0.56 12.74 23.32
CA GLN A 123 0.03 13.64 22.35
C GLN A 123 0.70 12.87 21.21
N MET A 124 1.36 11.75 21.51
CA MET A 124 1.86 10.82 20.49
C MET A 124 0.73 10.19 19.68
N TYR A 125 -0.33 9.73 20.34
CA TYR A 125 -1.48 9.15 19.64
C TYR A 125 -2.15 10.16 18.69
N ASN A 126 -2.28 11.42 19.13
CA ASN A 126 -2.81 12.49 18.29
C ASN A 126 -1.88 12.80 17.12
N LEU A 127 -0.57 12.89 17.33
CA LEU A 127 0.40 13.09 16.25
C LEU A 127 0.22 12.06 15.13
N GLY A 128 0.15 10.78 15.47
CA GLY A 128 -0.08 9.72 14.49
C GLY A 128 -1.46 9.81 13.81
N SER A 129 -2.50 10.21 14.55
CA SER A 129 -3.84 10.40 14.00
C SER A 129 -3.92 11.54 12.99
N TYR A 130 -3.31 12.70 13.29
CA TYR A 130 -3.20 13.83 12.37
C TYR A 130 -2.31 13.52 11.16
N ALA A 131 -1.27 12.71 11.33
CA ALA A 131 -0.45 12.25 10.22
C ALA A 131 -1.24 11.37 9.24
N ILE A 132 -2.10 10.47 9.73
CA ILE A 132 -2.99 9.67 8.87
C ILE A 132 -3.98 10.55 8.09
N ASP A 133 -4.59 11.54 8.73
CA ASP A 133 -5.49 12.50 8.06
C ASP A 133 -4.76 13.27 6.96
N SER A 134 -3.53 13.68 7.26
CA SER A 134 -2.64 14.38 6.32
C SER A 134 -2.36 13.59 5.04
N ILE A 135 -2.19 12.26 5.16
CA ILE A 135 -2.04 11.33 4.02
C ILE A 135 -3.32 11.32 3.19
N LEU A 136 -4.47 11.08 3.82
CA LEU A 136 -5.76 11.00 3.13
C LEU A 136 -6.10 12.29 2.38
N ASP A 137 -5.83 13.44 2.99
CA ASP A 137 -6.05 14.74 2.36
C ASP A 137 -5.16 14.97 1.14
N ASP A 138 -3.88 14.64 1.24
CA ASP A 138 -2.92 14.78 0.13
C ASP A 138 -3.29 13.86 -1.04
N VAL A 139 -3.59 12.59 -0.77
CA VAL A 139 -3.99 11.65 -1.82
C VAL A 139 -5.29 12.09 -2.48
N ARG A 140 -6.27 12.58 -1.71
CA ARG A 140 -7.52 13.14 -2.27
C ARG A 140 -7.26 14.34 -3.16
N GLU A 141 -6.44 15.28 -2.70
CA GLU A 141 -6.07 16.47 -3.48
C GLU A 141 -5.40 16.09 -4.80
N ARG A 142 -4.47 15.14 -4.77
CA ARG A 142 -3.80 14.61 -5.96
C ARG A 142 -4.75 13.87 -6.88
N CYS A 143 -5.70 13.09 -6.35
CA CYS A 143 -6.72 12.42 -7.17
C CYS A 143 -7.60 13.44 -7.90
N ARG A 144 -8.04 14.50 -7.21
CA ARG A 144 -8.80 15.60 -7.82
C ARG A 144 -7.99 16.35 -8.89
N ALA A 145 -6.70 16.54 -8.68
CA ALA A 145 -5.82 17.14 -9.68
C ALA A 145 -5.65 16.23 -10.90
N ALA A 146 -5.40 14.93 -10.68
CA ALA A 146 -5.29 13.95 -11.75
C ALA A 146 -6.57 13.84 -12.59
N GLU A 147 -7.75 13.94 -11.96
CA GLU A 147 -9.05 13.97 -12.65
C GLU A 147 -9.14 15.09 -13.70
N ARG A 148 -8.48 16.23 -13.45
CA ARG A 148 -8.45 17.36 -14.40
C ARG A 148 -7.32 17.22 -15.42
N ASP A 149 -6.14 16.80 -14.96
CA ASP A 149 -4.89 17.00 -15.71
C ASP A 149 -4.39 15.73 -16.42
N ARG A 150 -4.94 14.55 -16.11
CA ARG A 150 -4.42 13.24 -16.55
C ARG A 150 -5.44 12.36 -17.27
N MET A 151 -6.44 12.96 -17.91
CA MET A 151 -7.51 12.23 -18.60
C MET A 151 -6.99 11.21 -19.62
N ALA A 152 -5.99 11.57 -20.44
CA ALA A 152 -5.44 10.67 -21.45
C ALA A 152 -4.81 9.40 -20.84
N GLN A 153 -4.19 9.50 -19.66
CA GLN A 153 -3.65 8.36 -18.92
C GLN A 153 -4.79 7.47 -18.41
N PHE A 154 -5.88 8.06 -17.92
CA PHE A 154 -7.06 7.30 -17.49
C PHE A 154 -7.74 6.56 -18.65
N ASP A 155 -7.89 7.21 -19.80
CA ASP A 155 -8.46 6.59 -21.00
C ASP A 155 -7.63 5.37 -21.43
N LEU A 156 -6.31 5.51 -21.43
CA LEU A 156 -5.39 4.43 -21.77
C LEU A 156 -5.47 3.27 -20.76
N LEU A 157 -5.54 3.55 -19.46
CA LEU A 157 -5.76 2.52 -18.44
C LEU A 157 -7.11 1.82 -18.61
N GLN A 158 -8.16 2.57 -18.92
CA GLN A 158 -9.50 2.02 -19.12
C GLN A 158 -9.54 1.10 -20.35
N SER A 159 -8.92 1.50 -21.46
CA SER A 159 -8.75 0.65 -22.64
C SER A 159 -7.99 -0.63 -22.31
N PHE A 160 -6.86 -0.51 -21.60
CA PHE A 160 -6.07 -1.67 -21.18
C PHE A 160 -6.88 -2.66 -20.32
N ILE A 161 -7.62 -2.17 -19.32
CA ILE A 161 -8.49 -3.01 -18.49
C ILE A 161 -9.65 -3.61 -19.30
N ALA A 162 -10.18 -2.91 -20.29
CA ALA A 162 -11.22 -3.44 -21.19
C ALA A 162 -10.69 -4.60 -22.05
N GLU A 163 -9.46 -4.50 -22.55
CA GLU A 163 -8.78 -5.56 -23.30
C GLU A 163 -8.46 -6.77 -22.41
N LEU A 164 -8.02 -6.54 -21.16
CA LEU A 164 -7.89 -7.65 -20.20
C LEU A 164 -9.25 -8.33 -19.95
N ASN A 165 -10.33 -7.55 -19.81
CA ASN A 165 -11.68 -8.09 -19.62
C ASN A 165 -12.24 -8.80 -20.87
N SER A 166 -11.73 -8.55 -22.07
CA SER A 166 -12.16 -9.32 -23.26
C SER A 166 -11.64 -10.76 -23.20
N GLU A 167 -10.49 -10.99 -22.58
CA GLU A 167 -9.81 -12.29 -22.51
C GLU A 167 -10.01 -13.02 -21.16
N PHE A 168 -10.13 -12.27 -20.07
CA PHE A 168 -10.19 -12.78 -18.70
C PHE A 168 -11.44 -12.29 -17.97
N GLU A 169 -11.86 -13.02 -16.94
CA GLU A 169 -12.62 -12.40 -15.85
C GLU A 169 -11.62 -11.75 -14.89
N VAL A 170 -11.71 -10.44 -14.66
CA VAL A 170 -10.71 -9.69 -13.88
C VAL A 170 -11.21 -9.39 -12.47
N ALA A 171 -10.43 -9.79 -11.47
CA ALA A 171 -10.54 -9.32 -10.08
C ALA A 171 -9.31 -8.49 -9.72
N MET A 172 -9.48 -7.50 -8.85
CA MET A 172 -8.44 -6.56 -8.49
C MET A 172 -8.27 -6.42 -6.98
N VAL A 173 -7.02 -6.36 -6.54
CA VAL A 173 -6.61 -6.11 -5.17
C VAL A 173 -5.69 -4.91 -5.19
N THR A 174 -6.04 -3.85 -4.48
CA THR A 174 -5.19 -2.65 -4.40
C THR A 174 -4.70 -2.42 -2.98
N LEU A 175 -3.43 -2.06 -2.89
CA LEU A 175 -2.79 -1.52 -1.69
C LEU A 175 -2.80 0.02 -1.69
N ASN A 176 -3.13 0.61 -2.83
CA ASN A 176 -3.13 2.05 -2.98
C ASN A 176 -4.38 2.65 -2.36
N TYR A 177 -4.20 3.80 -1.69
CA TYR A 177 -5.31 4.58 -1.15
C TYR A 177 -6.08 5.33 -2.24
N ASP A 178 -5.44 5.62 -3.37
CA ASP A 178 -6.01 6.39 -4.48
C ASP A 178 -7.19 5.70 -5.18
N ASN A 179 -7.87 6.45 -6.06
CA ASN A 179 -8.99 5.93 -6.85
C ASN A 179 -8.63 5.61 -8.31
N VAL A 180 -7.34 5.56 -8.68
CA VAL A 180 -6.92 5.45 -10.08
C VAL A 180 -7.43 4.15 -10.69
N MET A 181 -7.15 3.04 -10.02
CA MET A 181 -7.59 1.71 -10.44
C MET A 181 -9.10 1.52 -10.30
N HIS A 182 -9.72 2.19 -9.32
CA HIS A 182 -11.17 2.12 -9.10
C HIS A 182 -11.93 2.71 -10.28
N ARG A 183 -11.43 3.79 -10.89
CA ARG A 183 -12.04 4.38 -12.09
C ARG A 183 -12.03 3.43 -13.28
N ALA A 184 -10.97 2.65 -13.46
CA ALA A 184 -10.90 1.66 -14.53
C ALA A 184 -11.75 0.39 -14.25
N MET A 185 -12.09 0.14 -12.98
CA MET A 185 -12.87 -1.02 -12.52
C MET A 185 -14.19 -0.60 -11.84
N SER A 186 -14.84 0.47 -12.32
CA SER A 186 -15.98 1.09 -11.62
C SER A 186 -17.20 0.20 -11.40
N ASN A 187 -17.32 -0.89 -12.17
CA ASN A 187 -18.42 -1.85 -12.09
C ASN A 187 -18.11 -3.07 -11.19
N ALA A 188 -16.91 -3.14 -10.63
CA ALA A 188 -16.50 -4.26 -9.78
C ALA A 188 -17.17 -4.20 -8.40
N GLU A 189 -17.56 -5.35 -7.86
CA GLU A 189 -18.13 -5.42 -6.51
C GLU A 189 -17.04 -5.12 -5.45
N THR A 190 -17.32 -4.18 -4.56
CA THR A 190 -16.40 -3.74 -3.48
C THR A 190 -16.89 -4.17 -2.10
N GLY A 191 -18.08 -4.76 -2.01
CA GLY A 191 -18.78 -5.08 -0.76
C GLY A 191 -19.60 -3.92 -0.20
N PHE A 192 -19.57 -2.74 -0.81
CA PHE A 192 -20.38 -1.61 -0.37
C PHE A 192 -21.69 -1.54 -1.15
N ASP A 193 -22.81 -1.40 -0.43
CA ASP A 193 -24.10 -1.20 -1.08
C ASP A 193 -24.17 0.23 -1.69
N PRO A 194 -24.47 0.39 -2.98
CA PRO A 194 -24.49 1.70 -3.63
C PRO A 194 -25.54 2.68 -3.08
N ARG A 195 -26.60 2.18 -2.42
CA ARG A 195 -27.69 3.00 -1.87
C ARG A 195 -27.42 3.37 -0.42
N THR A 196 -27.09 2.40 0.42
CA THR A 196 -26.86 2.61 1.86
C THR A 196 -25.44 3.07 2.16
N ARG A 197 -24.50 2.84 1.24
CA ARG A 197 -23.06 3.09 1.37
C ARG A 197 -22.39 2.25 2.46
N ARG A 198 -23.10 1.29 3.05
CA ARG A 198 -22.60 0.42 4.11
C ARG A 198 -21.89 -0.79 3.53
N PHE A 199 -20.95 -1.32 4.28
CA PHE A 199 -20.26 -2.54 3.91
C PHE A 199 -21.07 -3.79 4.29
N GLU A 200 -21.34 -4.63 3.29
CA GLU A 200 -22.09 -5.88 3.39
C GLU A 200 -21.21 -7.01 2.84
N GLN A 201 -20.63 -7.81 3.73
CA GLN A 201 -19.67 -8.87 3.38
C GLN A 201 -20.27 -9.93 2.44
N GLU A 202 -21.57 -10.17 2.55
CA GLU A 202 -22.32 -11.13 1.75
C GLU A 202 -22.28 -10.75 0.26
N ARG A 203 -22.24 -9.46 -0.06
CA ARG A 203 -22.10 -8.98 -1.44
C ARG A 203 -20.80 -9.45 -2.08
N LEU A 204 -19.72 -9.53 -1.31
CA LEU A 204 -18.45 -10.08 -1.81
C LEU A 204 -18.50 -11.60 -1.87
N PHE A 205 -18.85 -12.27 -0.78
CA PHE A 205 -18.73 -13.73 -0.72
C PHE A 205 -19.73 -14.47 -1.61
N LEU A 206 -20.92 -13.91 -1.84
CA LEU A 206 -21.99 -14.52 -2.62
C LEU A 206 -22.10 -13.93 -4.04
N ARG A 207 -21.13 -13.12 -4.47
CA ARG A 207 -21.17 -12.54 -5.82
C ARG A 207 -21.18 -13.66 -6.88
N PRO A 208 -22.00 -13.52 -7.93
CA PRO A 208 -22.05 -14.52 -9.00
C PRO A 208 -20.83 -14.44 -9.93
N ASN A 209 -20.24 -13.25 -10.07
CA ASN A 209 -19.18 -12.96 -11.03
C ASN A 209 -17.82 -12.88 -10.33
N TRP A 210 -16.74 -13.27 -11.02
CA TRP A 210 -15.39 -13.17 -10.49
C TRP A 210 -14.99 -11.72 -10.12
N SER A 211 -15.46 -10.76 -10.92
CA SER A 211 -15.08 -9.35 -10.82
C SER A 211 -15.40 -8.72 -9.47
N CYS A 212 -14.35 -8.21 -8.83
CA CYS A 212 -14.40 -7.50 -7.56
C CYS A 212 -13.17 -6.61 -7.43
N MET A 213 -13.24 -5.64 -6.52
CA MET A 213 -12.12 -4.78 -6.16
C MET A 213 -11.95 -4.70 -4.65
N LEU A 214 -10.80 -5.16 -4.15
CA LEU A 214 -10.49 -5.20 -2.72
C LEU A 214 -9.49 -4.10 -2.36
N HIS A 215 -9.89 -3.19 -1.47
CA HIS A 215 -9.05 -2.11 -0.97
C HIS A 215 -8.36 -2.53 0.34
N LEU A 216 -7.30 -3.36 0.25
CA LEU A 216 -6.70 -4.00 1.43
C LEU A 216 -6.10 -3.03 2.43
N HIS A 217 -5.56 -1.91 1.96
CA HIS A 217 -5.03 -0.85 2.82
C HIS A 217 -5.97 0.34 2.97
N GLY A 218 -7.16 0.27 2.40
CA GLY A 218 -8.15 1.35 2.45
C GLY A 218 -8.22 2.15 1.16
N SER A 219 -9.04 3.18 1.20
CA SER A 219 -9.37 3.99 0.03
C SER A 219 -9.68 5.41 0.48
N ILE A 220 -9.36 6.39 -0.37
CA ILE A 220 -9.80 7.77 -0.18
C ILE A 220 -11.32 7.92 -0.16
N HIS A 221 -12.06 6.94 -0.70
CA HIS A 221 -13.52 6.87 -0.62
C HIS A 221 -14.06 6.39 0.73
N PHE A 222 -13.20 5.86 1.61
CA PHE A 222 -13.65 5.41 2.93
C PHE A 222 -13.88 6.62 3.85
N ASP A 223 -15.08 6.68 4.40
CA ASP A 223 -15.51 7.69 5.35
C ASP A 223 -15.98 7.04 6.67
N MET A 224 -15.89 7.77 7.78
CA MET A 224 -16.33 7.31 9.10
C MET A 224 -17.22 8.38 9.76
N PRO A 225 -18.43 8.64 9.22
CA PRO A 225 -19.34 9.66 9.73
C PRO A 225 -19.82 9.36 11.15
N ILE A 226 -19.91 10.42 11.96
CA ILE A 226 -20.51 10.43 13.30
C ILE A 226 -21.73 11.37 13.21
N PRO A 227 -22.97 11.08 13.70
CA PRO A 227 -23.50 9.89 14.37
C PRO A 227 -24.86 9.43 13.76
N SER A 228 -24.94 8.21 13.22
CA SER A 228 -26.23 7.53 12.98
C SER A 228 -26.15 6.01 13.13
N THR A 229 -24.97 5.49 13.48
CA THR A 229 -24.70 4.06 13.64
C THR A 229 -24.36 3.71 15.09
N PRO A 230 -24.71 2.48 15.54
CA PRO A 230 -24.23 1.95 16.82
C PRO A 230 -22.70 1.78 16.86
N ASP A 231 -22.07 1.61 15.69
CA ASP A 231 -20.63 1.53 15.53
C ASP A 231 -20.10 2.87 14.99
N MET A 232 -19.54 3.68 15.88
CA MET A 232 -18.87 4.97 15.59
C MET A 232 -17.70 4.83 14.61
N HIS A 233 -17.27 3.59 14.33
CA HIS A 233 -16.16 3.29 13.45
C HIS A 233 -16.59 2.38 12.31
N GLU A 234 -17.86 2.38 11.95
CA GLU A 234 -18.26 1.79 10.69
C GLU A 234 -17.69 2.61 9.52
N ILE A 235 -17.11 1.92 8.53
CA ILE A 235 -16.62 2.55 7.31
C ILE A 235 -17.75 2.57 6.29
N PHE A 236 -17.97 3.74 5.70
CA PHE A 236 -18.92 3.98 4.62
C PHE A 236 -18.19 4.33 3.33
N TRP A 237 -18.83 4.03 2.20
CA TRP A 237 -18.36 4.45 0.89
C TRP A 237 -18.87 5.86 0.54
N GLN A 238 -17.97 6.82 0.35
CA GLN A 238 -18.28 8.14 -0.19
C GLN A 238 -17.93 8.16 -1.69
N PRO A 239 -18.91 8.14 -2.61
CA PRO A 239 -18.63 8.11 -4.04
C PRO A 239 -17.97 9.40 -4.57
N ASP A 240 -18.29 10.55 -3.97
CA ASP A 240 -17.74 11.84 -4.39
C ASP A 240 -16.50 12.21 -3.56
N ILE A 241 -15.32 12.18 -4.17
CA ILE A 241 -14.07 12.57 -3.51
C ILE A 241 -14.01 14.08 -3.21
N ASN A 242 -14.93 14.89 -3.74
CA ASN A 242 -15.07 16.32 -3.42
C ASN A 242 -15.98 16.57 -2.22
N ALA A 243 -16.67 15.55 -1.71
CA ALA A 243 -17.49 15.67 -0.52
C ALA A 243 -16.63 15.98 0.72
N VAL A 244 -17.31 16.43 1.78
CA VAL A 244 -16.71 16.55 3.10
C VAL A 244 -16.61 15.17 3.72
N PHE A 245 -15.42 14.80 4.17
CA PHE A 245 -15.16 13.55 4.87
C PHE A 245 -15.06 13.78 6.36
N SER A 246 -15.60 12.85 7.14
CA SER A 246 -15.52 12.86 8.60
C SER A 246 -14.19 12.25 9.06
N GLN A 247 -13.10 12.97 8.81
CA GLN A 247 -11.80 12.65 9.39
C GLN A 247 -11.77 13.13 10.85
N ASN A 248 -11.88 12.21 11.80
CA ASN A 248 -11.99 12.55 13.23
C ASN A 248 -10.67 12.33 14.01
N SER A 249 -9.55 12.93 13.59
CA SER A 249 -8.24 12.76 14.27
C SER A 249 -8.31 12.97 15.79
N SER A 250 -9.03 13.98 16.26
CA SER A 250 -9.12 14.33 17.69
C SER A 250 -10.09 13.46 18.51
N GLY A 251 -10.83 12.54 17.89
CA GLY A 251 -11.84 11.71 18.56
C GLY A 251 -11.83 10.24 18.17
N ARG A 252 -10.79 9.76 17.46
CA ARG A 252 -10.65 8.35 17.09
C ARG A 252 -10.45 7.48 18.33
N SER A 253 -11.28 6.46 18.49
CA SER A 253 -10.98 5.38 19.42
C SER A 253 -9.74 4.63 18.95
N GLY A 254 -8.90 4.23 19.90
CA GLY A 254 -7.75 3.39 19.65
C GLY A 254 -8.09 1.93 19.94
N ARG A 255 -7.49 1.01 19.20
CA ARG A 255 -7.39 -0.40 19.60
C ARG A 255 -6.02 -0.63 20.18
N THR A 256 -5.98 -1.11 21.42
CA THR A 256 -4.75 -1.55 22.07
C THR A 256 -4.55 -3.02 21.74
N ASN A 257 -3.39 -3.39 21.20
CA ASN A 257 -3.02 -4.79 21.02
C ASN A 257 -2.45 -5.36 22.35
N PRO A 258 -2.31 -6.70 22.48
CA PRO A 258 -1.72 -7.30 23.68
C PRO A 258 -0.31 -6.81 24.01
N GLU A 259 0.44 -6.35 23.00
CA GLU A 259 1.77 -5.75 23.14
C GLU A 259 1.73 -4.31 23.69
N GLY A 260 0.54 -3.72 23.82
CA GLY A 260 0.31 -2.40 24.39
C GLY A 260 0.51 -1.24 23.42
N THR A 261 0.67 -1.51 22.13
CA THR A 261 0.62 -0.49 21.07
C THR A 261 -0.83 -0.07 20.86
N LYS A 262 -1.07 1.24 20.88
CA LYS A 262 -2.40 1.83 20.68
C LYS A 262 -2.51 2.37 19.25
N LEU A 263 -3.24 1.65 18.41
CA LEU A 263 -3.41 2.00 17.00
C LEU A 263 -4.76 2.71 16.79
N PRO A 264 -4.80 3.85 16.09
CA PRO A 264 -6.05 4.55 15.85
C PRO A 264 -6.94 3.78 14.88
N THR A 265 -8.24 3.82 15.15
CA THR A 265 -9.24 3.31 14.22
C THR A 265 -9.34 4.27 13.03
N SER A 266 -8.93 3.83 11.84
CA SER A 266 -8.73 4.67 10.64
C SER A 266 -9.44 4.14 9.40
N ALA A 267 -9.69 5.01 8.42
CA ALA A 267 -10.16 4.65 7.08
C ALA A 267 -9.08 3.99 6.20
N ILE A 268 -7.82 4.02 6.64
CA ILE A 268 -6.68 3.37 5.98
C ILE A 268 -5.88 2.52 6.96
N VAL A 269 -5.15 1.56 6.39
CA VAL A 269 -4.11 0.78 7.07
C VAL A 269 -2.77 1.41 6.71
N ALA A 270 -2.04 1.91 7.71
CA ALA A 270 -0.76 2.58 7.53
C ALA A 270 0.20 2.27 8.68
N GLY A 271 1.51 2.33 8.43
CA GLY A 271 2.51 1.97 9.44
C GLY A 271 2.65 0.46 9.64
N TYR A 272 3.53 0.06 10.57
CA TYR A 272 3.56 -1.33 11.06
C TYR A 272 2.42 -1.63 12.04
N GLY A 273 2.13 -2.92 12.26
CA GLY A 273 0.93 -3.36 12.98
C GLY A 273 -0.31 -3.52 12.07
N LYS A 274 -0.09 -3.64 10.76
CA LYS A 274 -1.16 -3.86 9.75
C LYS A 274 -2.05 -5.04 10.13
N THR A 275 -1.47 -6.12 10.69
CA THR A 275 -2.20 -7.32 11.17
C THR A 275 -3.24 -7.02 12.24
N THR A 276 -3.04 -6.02 13.09
CA THR A 276 -4.06 -5.59 14.06
C THR A 276 -5.10 -4.69 13.40
N GLN A 277 -4.67 -3.78 12.51
CA GLN A 277 -5.56 -2.84 11.82
C GLN A 277 -6.56 -3.55 10.90
N ILE A 278 -6.17 -4.68 10.29
CA ILE A 278 -7.01 -5.46 9.37
C ILE A 278 -8.09 -6.30 10.05
N LEU A 279 -8.15 -6.38 11.38
CA LEU A 279 -9.13 -7.21 12.11
C LEU A 279 -10.56 -6.64 12.14
N ARG A 280 -10.84 -5.56 11.41
CA ARG A 280 -12.16 -4.93 11.32
C ARG A 280 -12.69 -4.94 9.88
N ARG A 281 -13.98 -4.71 9.72
CA ARG A 281 -14.59 -4.52 8.39
C ARG A 281 -14.25 -3.13 7.83
N PRO A 282 -13.99 -3.00 6.52
CA PRO A 282 -14.06 -4.06 5.50
C PRO A 282 -12.80 -4.93 5.39
N PHE A 283 -11.67 -4.49 5.97
CA PHE A 283 -10.36 -5.11 5.80
C PHE A 283 -10.34 -6.61 6.06
N ARG A 284 -10.88 -7.08 7.19
CA ARG A 284 -10.92 -8.51 7.54
C ARG A 284 -11.59 -9.34 6.44
N THR A 285 -12.67 -8.83 5.87
CA THR A 285 -13.42 -9.48 4.79
C THR A 285 -12.60 -9.51 3.51
N TYR A 286 -11.91 -8.41 3.17
CA TYR A 286 -11.02 -8.36 2.01
C TYR A 286 -9.84 -9.33 2.14
N TYR A 287 -9.23 -9.43 3.31
CA TYR A 287 -8.15 -10.40 3.54
C TYR A 287 -8.63 -11.84 3.45
N ALA A 288 -9.82 -12.15 3.98
CA ALA A 288 -10.39 -13.49 3.83
C ALA A 288 -10.69 -13.82 2.36
N GLU A 289 -11.15 -12.84 1.59
CA GLU A 289 -11.45 -13.01 0.16
C GLU A 289 -10.19 -13.10 -0.70
N LEU A 290 -9.09 -12.45 -0.31
CA LEU A 290 -7.80 -12.52 -0.99
C LEU A 290 -7.33 -13.98 -1.15
N ASP A 291 -7.29 -14.77 -0.07
CA ASP A 291 -6.85 -16.17 -0.14
C ASP A 291 -7.69 -16.99 -1.14
N ARG A 292 -9.00 -16.73 -1.17
CA ARG A 292 -9.92 -17.37 -2.12
C ARG A 292 -9.60 -16.95 -3.56
N LEU A 293 -9.34 -15.67 -3.81
CA LEU A 293 -8.94 -15.16 -5.12
C LEU A 293 -7.61 -15.76 -5.59
N VAL A 294 -6.61 -15.80 -4.71
CA VAL A 294 -5.29 -16.37 -5.01
C VAL A 294 -5.41 -17.87 -5.31
N GLY A 295 -6.23 -18.59 -4.55
CA GLY A 295 -6.49 -20.01 -4.81
C GLY A 295 -7.25 -20.28 -6.11
N ALA A 296 -8.15 -19.41 -6.52
CA ALA A 296 -9.07 -19.67 -7.62
C ALA A 296 -8.72 -19.00 -8.97
N CYS A 297 -7.76 -18.07 -9.01
CA CYS A 297 -7.32 -17.47 -10.27
C CYS A 297 -6.50 -18.44 -11.13
N ASP A 298 -6.51 -18.21 -12.43
CA ASP A 298 -5.75 -18.96 -13.45
C ASP A 298 -4.46 -18.24 -13.84
N ALA A 299 -4.40 -16.91 -13.64
CA ALA A 299 -3.23 -16.08 -13.90
C ALA A 299 -3.15 -14.94 -12.87
N LEU A 300 -1.93 -14.45 -12.61
CA LEU A 300 -1.64 -13.37 -11.66
C LEU A 300 -0.86 -12.25 -12.33
N MET A 301 -1.32 -11.02 -12.15
CA MET A 301 -0.61 -9.80 -12.54
C MET A 301 -0.31 -8.95 -11.31
N LEU A 302 0.95 -8.62 -11.09
CA LEU A 302 1.39 -7.72 -10.02
C LEU A 302 1.87 -6.41 -10.66
N ALA A 303 1.23 -5.28 -10.39
CA ALA A 303 1.60 -3.99 -10.96
C ALA A 303 2.05 -3.02 -9.87
N GLY A 304 3.28 -2.51 -9.97
CA GLY A 304 3.84 -1.54 -9.03
C GLY A 304 3.94 -2.03 -7.58
N TYR A 305 3.93 -3.35 -7.37
CA TYR A 305 4.02 -3.96 -6.05
C TYR A 305 5.48 -4.26 -5.69
N GLY A 306 5.96 -3.65 -4.60
CA GLY A 306 7.36 -3.75 -4.16
C GLY A 306 7.66 -4.89 -3.19
N PHE A 307 6.69 -5.79 -2.92
CA PHE A 307 6.84 -6.92 -1.97
C PHE A 307 7.17 -6.55 -0.52
N GLY A 308 6.95 -5.29 -0.13
CA GLY A 308 7.18 -4.79 1.23
C GLY A 308 6.13 -5.19 2.27
N ASP A 309 5.09 -5.94 1.86
CA ASP A 309 3.95 -6.32 2.70
C ASP A 309 3.94 -7.85 2.95
N PRO A 310 4.56 -8.33 4.04
CA PRO A 310 4.68 -9.76 4.31
C PRO A 310 3.35 -10.51 4.38
N HIS A 311 2.30 -9.88 4.91
CA HIS A 311 0.96 -10.48 4.99
C HIS A 311 0.37 -10.83 3.61
N LEU A 312 0.79 -10.12 2.56
CA LEU A 312 0.34 -10.36 1.20
C LEU A 312 1.26 -11.36 0.50
N ASN A 313 2.57 -11.26 0.73
CA ASN A 313 3.54 -12.25 0.21
C ASN A 313 3.18 -13.68 0.66
N ILE A 314 2.82 -13.85 1.94
CA ILE A 314 2.39 -15.15 2.49
C ILE A 314 1.16 -15.71 1.76
N ALA A 315 0.19 -14.86 1.37
CA ALA A 315 -0.98 -15.31 0.62
C ALA A 315 -0.58 -15.91 -0.74
N PHE A 316 0.51 -15.43 -1.34
CA PHE A 316 1.03 -15.90 -2.63
C PHE A 316 2.04 -17.06 -2.53
N GLU A 317 2.55 -17.41 -1.35
CA GLU A 317 3.53 -18.51 -1.20
C GLU A 317 3.01 -19.83 -1.80
N ARG A 318 1.71 -20.09 -1.71
CA ARG A 318 1.05 -21.27 -2.28
C ARG A 318 0.56 -21.09 -3.71
N PHE A 319 0.90 -19.98 -4.35
CA PHE A 319 0.50 -19.73 -5.72
C PHE A 319 1.15 -20.74 -6.68
N ARG A 320 2.39 -21.14 -6.39
CA ARG A 320 3.09 -22.22 -7.08
C ARG A 320 2.50 -23.56 -6.68
N ASP A 321 1.61 -24.06 -7.52
CA ASP A 321 1.00 -25.38 -7.40
C ASP A 321 1.11 -26.15 -8.72
N SER A 322 0.51 -27.34 -8.76
CA SER A 322 0.54 -28.21 -9.94
C SER A 322 -0.08 -27.58 -11.20
N ARG A 323 -0.84 -26.48 -11.08
CA ARG A 323 -1.44 -25.78 -12.23
C ARG A 323 -0.44 -24.90 -12.99
N ARG A 324 0.72 -24.59 -12.41
CA ARG A 324 1.80 -23.81 -13.05
C ARG A 324 1.26 -22.53 -13.71
N ARG A 325 0.51 -21.75 -12.94
CA ARG A 325 -0.19 -20.57 -13.42
C ARG A 325 0.79 -19.44 -13.76
N PRO A 326 0.60 -18.70 -14.87
CA PRO A 326 1.48 -17.62 -15.26
C PRO A 326 1.40 -16.43 -14.30
N VAL A 327 2.56 -15.81 -14.08
CA VAL A 327 2.73 -14.56 -13.32
C VAL A 327 3.36 -13.49 -14.21
N ALA A 328 2.73 -12.33 -14.30
CA ALA A 328 3.32 -11.14 -14.91
C ALA A 328 3.54 -10.06 -13.85
N ILE A 329 4.75 -9.54 -13.75
CA ILE A 329 5.12 -8.45 -12.86
C ILE A 329 5.37 -7.20 -13.71
N ILE A 330 4.61 -6.15 -13.46
CA ILE A 330 4.75 -4.84 -14.09
C ILE A 330 5.40 -3.91 -13.07
N GLY A 331 6.69 -3.65 -13.25
CA GLY A 331 7.47 -2.71 -12.45
C GLY A 331 7.98 -1.56 -13.29
N TYR A 332 8.42 -0.50 -12.62
CA TYR A 332 9.29 0.50 -13.22
C TYR A 332 10.69 0.29 -12.68
N ALA A 333 11.68 0.24 -13.56
CA ALA A 333 13.07 0.28 -13.17
C ALA A 333 13.80 1.37 -13.97
N LYS A 334 14.79 1.99 -13.33
CA LYS A 334 15.55 3.08 -13.93
C LYS A 334 16.51 2.50 -14.97
N ARG A 335 16.70 3.19 -16.09
CA ARG A 335 17.74 2.82 -17.06
C ARG A 335 19.11 2.68 -16.41
N GLY A 336 19.87 1.70 -16.88
CA GLY A 336 21.14 1.24 -16.29
C GLY A 336 20.97 0.37 -15.04
N SER A 337 19.74 0.06 -14.60
CA SER A 337 19.50 -0.97 -13.59
C SER A 337 19.73 -2.36 -14.16
N MET A 338 20.18 -3.27 -13.31
CA MET A 338 20.28 -4.69 -13.64
C MET A 338 18.89 -5.32 -13.73
N THR A 339 18.76 -6.38 -14.52
CA THR A 339 17.53 -7.17 -14.51
C THR A 339 17.44 -8.06 -13.27
N LEU A 340 16.30 -8.72 -13.08
CA LEU A 340 16.09 -9.69 -12.00
C LEU A 340 17.12 -10.84 -12.08
N GLY A 341 17.39 -11.37 -13.28
CA GLY A 341 18.43 -12.38 -13.52
C GLY A 341 19.87 -11.87 -13.45
N GLY A 342 20.06 -10.55 -13.50
CA GLY A 342 21.35 -9.86 -13.38
C GLY A 342 21.88 -9.74 -11.94
N PHE A 343 21.19 -10.33 -10.95
CA PHE A 343 21.48 -10.25 -9.52
C PHE A 343 21.41 -8.82 -8.95
N ASP A 344 20.37 -8.06 -9.30
CA ASP A 344 20.01 -6.87 -8.51
C ASP A 344 19.68 -7.33 -7.07
N ASP A 345 20.40 -6.81 -6.07
CA ASP A 345 20.16 -7.12 -4.65
C ASP A 345 18.99 -6.32 -4.05
N GLY A 346 18.22 -5.64 -4.89
CA GLY A 346 17.05 -4.86 -4.52
C GLY A 346 15.92 -5.66 -3.87
N SER A 347 15.01 -4.90 -3.23
CA SER A 347 13.83 -5.43 -2.53
C SER A 347 12.88 -6.21 -3.44
N LEU A 348 12.81 -5.83 -4.72
CA LEU A 348 12.00 -6.53 -5.73
C LEU A 348 12.52 -7.96 -5.96
N ALA A 349 13.82 -8.12 -6.18
CA ALA A 349 14.40 -9.43 -6.45
C ALA A 349 14.24 -10.38 -5.26
N THR A 350 14.59 -9.89 -4.07
CA THR A 350 14.39 -10.62 -2.81
C THR A 350 12.93 -11.00 -2.60
N GLY A 351 12.00 -10.06 -2.84
CA GLY A 351 10.57 -10.29 -2.71
C GLY A 351 10.02 -11.33 -3.68
N VAL A 352 10.41 -11.27 -4.95
CA VAL A 352 9.98 -12.24 -5.99
C VAL A 352 10.49 -13.64 -5.67
N VAL A 353 11.78 -13.78 -5.33
CA VAL A 353 12.39 -15.07 -4.99
C VAL A 353 11.68 -15.71 -3.80
N HIS A 354 11.48 -14.96 -2.71
CA HIS A 354 10.83 -15.50 -1.52
C HIS A 354 9.34 -15.80 -1.72
N THR A 355 8.63 -15.00 -2.51
CA THR A 355 7.18 -15.15 -2.70
C THR A 355 6.84 -16.26 -3.68
N PHE A 356 7.62 -16.41 -4.76
CA PHE A 356 7.32 -17.31 -5.87
C PHE A 356 8.31 -18.46 -6.03
N ASP A 357 9.23 -18.63 -5.09
CA ASP A 357 10.30 -19.65 -5.10
C ASP A 357 11.00 -19.73 -6.46
N THR A 358 11.33 -18.56 -7.02
CA THR A 358 11.88 -18.43 -8.37
C THR A 358 13.39 -18.42 -8.32
N ASP A 359 14.03 -19.30 -9.07
CA ASP A 359 15.49 -19.27 -9.26
C ASP A 359 15.85 -18.14 -10.24
N LEU A 360 16.53 -17.09 -9.75
CA LEU A 360 17.01 -15.98 -10.56
C LEU A 360 17.88 -16.44 -11.74
N GLY A 361 18.60 -17.55 -11.56
CA GLY A 361 19.41 -18.18 -12.59
C GLY A 361 18.61 -18.76 -13.76
N THR A 362 17.27 -18.75 -13.73
CA THR A 362 16.37 -19.19 -14.82
C THR A 362 15.80 -18.02 -15.64
N MET A 363 16.01 -16.78 -15.21
CA MET A 363 15.51 -15.60 -15.91
C MET A 363 16.32 -15.35 -17.19
N ARG A 364 15.65 -15.18 -18.31
CA ARG A 364 16.23 -15.08 -19.67
C ARG A 364 15.54 -14.01 -20.48
N TRP A 365 16.23 -13.56 -21.52
CA TRP A 365 15.65 -12.72 -22.57
C TRP A 365 16.46 -12.79 -23.87
N LEU A 366 15.80 -12.78 -25.03
CA LEU A 366 16.39 -12.77 -26.39
C LEU A 366 17.63 -13.66 -26.61
N GLY A 367 17.65 -14.87 -26.04
CA GLY A 367 18.78 -15.79 -26.19
C GLY A 367 19.97 -15.49 -25.26
N HIS A 368 19.91 -14.44 -24.46
CA HIS A 368 20.87 -14.17 -23.39
C HIS A 368 20.57 -15.04 -22.16
N SER A 369 21.61 -15.71 -21.66
CA SER A 369 21.55 -16.55 -20.47
C SER A 369 21.45 -15.75 -19.16
N CYS A 370 21.77 -14.46 -19.18
CA CYS A 370 21.67 -13.53 -18.07
C CYS A 370 21.61 -12.12 -18.68
N PRO A 371 20.43 -11.51 -18.82
CA PRO A 371 20.35 -10.15 -19.35
C PRO A 371 21.05 -9.20 -18.36
N GLY A 372 21.91 -8.32 -18.89
CA GLY A 372 22.70 -7.41 -18.07
C GLY A 372 21.86 -6.24 -17.56
N GLU A 373 21.64 -5.26 -18.43
CA GLU A 373 20.89 -4.04 -18.11
C GLU A 373 19.48 -4.09 -18.73
N ILE A 374 18.53 -3.42 -18.08
CA ILE A 374 17.11 -3.40 -18.52
C ILE A 374 16.85 -2.53 -19.76
N ASP A 375 17.83 -1.76 -20.23
CA ASP A 375 17.63 -0.73 -21.25
C ASP A 375 17.05 -1.29 -22.55
N GLU A 376 17.64 -2.37 -23.05
CA GLU A 376 17.18 -2.99 -24.30
C GLU A 376 15.78 -3.64 -24.14
N LEU A 377 15.48 -4.20 -22.96
CA LEU A 377 14.15 -4.73 -22.62
C LEU A 377 13.08 -3.64 -22.68
N VAL A 378 13.39 -2.48 -22.10
CA VAL A 378 12.49 -1.32 -22.10
C VAL A 378 12.32 -0.75 -23.51
N ASP A 379 13.41 -0.63 -24.28
CA ASP A 379 13.38 -0.11 -25.66
C ASP A 379 12.57 -1.01 -26.60
N LEU A 380 12.65 -2.32 -26.40
CA LEU A 380 11.91 -3.30 -27.21
C LEU A 380 10.51 -3.59 -26.68
N GLY A 381 10.16 -3.12 -25.47
CA GLY A 381 8.89 -3.38 -24.81
C GLY A 381 8.69 -4.86 -24.44
N GLU A 382 9.75 -5.56 -24.07
CA GLU A 382 9.74 -7.01 -23.86
C GLU A 382 9.78 -7.41 -22.38
N PHE A 383 9.34 -8.64 -22.11
CA PHE A 383 9.47 -9.25 -20.79
C PHE A 383 10.83 -9.92 -20.62
N GLU A 384 11.43 -9.77 -19.44
CA GLU A 384 12.35 -10.79 -18.94
C GLU A 384 11.52 -11.99 -18.45
N THR A 385 11.88 -13.22 -18.83
CA THR A 385 11.04 -14.40 -18.60
C THR A 385 11.84 -15.56 -18.01
N SER A 386 11.25 -16.26 -17.03
CA SER A 386 11.79 -17.54 -16.56
C SER A 386 11.68 -18.60 -17.66
N ASN A 387 12.78 -19.33 -17.89
CA ASN A 387 12.78 -20.50 -18.77
C ASN A 387 12.41 -21.81 -18.05
N ASP A 388 12.21 -21.78 -16.73
CA ASP A 388 11.75 -22.93 -15.97
C ASP A 388 10.23 -23.09 -16.15
N PRO A 389 9.76 -24.19 -16.78
CA PRO A 389 8.34 -24.43 -17.00
C PRO A 389 7.54 -24.58 -15.70
N SER A 390 8.21 -24.82 -14.55
CA SER A 390 7.57 -24.91 -13.25
C SER A 390 7.24 -23.52 -12.67
N THR A 391 7.93 -22.47 -13.12
CA THR A 391 7.81 -21.09 -12.65
C THR A 391 7.54 -20.11 -13.81
N PRO A 392 6.41 -20.23 -14.54
CA PRO A 392 6.10 -19.28 -15.61
C PRO A 392 5.89 -17.88 -15.03
N LEU A 393 6.95 -17.08 -15.13
CA LEU A 393 7.08 -15.74 -14.57
C LEU A 393 7.66 -14.84 -15.65
N GLY A 394 7.21 -13.58 -15.69
CA GLY A 394 7.93 -12.56 -16.43
C GLY A 394 7.82 -11.21 -15.77
N VAL A 395 8.84 -10.39 -16.00
CA VAL A 395 8.96 -9.04 -15.46
C VAL A 395 9.02 -8.04 -16.62
N TRP A 396 8.14 -7.05 -16.54
CA TRP A 396 8.06 -5.89 -17.40
C TRP A 396 8.62 -4.69 -16.64
N TYR A 397 9.60 -4.00 -17.22
CA TYR A 397 10.32 -2.90 -16.54
C TYR A 397 9.89 -1.50 -16.98
N GLY A 398 9.04 -1.39 -18.00
CA GLY A 398 8.63 -0.11 -18.60
C GLY A 398 7.60 0.69 -17.78
N GLY A 399 7.17 0.21 -16.61
CA GLY A 399 6.11 0.85 -15.83
C GLY A 399 4.70 0.53 -16.34
N MET A 400 3.71 1.14 -15.69
CA MET A 400 2.30 0.84 -15.92
C MET A 400 1.82 1.45 -17.24
N MET A 401 2.21 2.70 -17.54
CA MET A 401 1.74 3.37 -18.75
C MET A 401 2.24 2.71 -20.03
N GLU A 402 3.50 2.24 -20.05
CA GLU A 402 4.01 1.47 -21.19
C GLU A 402 3.33 0.11 -21.32
N ALA A 403 3.03 -0.57 -20.21
CA ALA A 403 2.26 -1.81 -20.23
C ALA A 403 0.85 -1.58 -20.81
N CYS A 404 0.19 -0.47 -20.46
CA CYS A 404 -1.11 -0.12 -21.03
C CYS A 404 -1.07 0.14 -22.54
N LYS A 405 0.08 0.55 -23.10
CA LYS A 405 0.25 0.72 -24.56
C LYS A 405 0.48 -0.59 -25.29
N GLN A 406 0.80 -1.67 -24.58
CA GLN A 406 1.15 -2.97 -25.16
C GLN A 406 0.30 -4.13 -24.58
N PRO A 407 -1.05 -3.99 -24.57
CA PRO A 407 -1.97 -4.97 -23.98
C PRO A 407 -1.77 -6.39 -24.51
N ASP A 408 -1.58 -6.53 -25.82
CA ASP A 408 -1.36 -7.83 -26.48
C ASP A 408 -0.20 -8.62 -25.87
N ARG A 409 0.90 -7.93 -25.51
CA ARG A 409 2.08 -8.57 -24.90
C ARG A 409 1.80 -9.01 -23.48
N ILE A 410 1.10 -8.17 -22.70
CA ILE A 410 0.72 -8.51 -21.33
C ILE A 410 -0.25 -9.71 -21.33
N ILE A 411 -1.25 -9.69 -22.21
CA ILE A 411 -2.22 -10.77 -22.39
C ILE A 411 -1.53 -12.06 -22.81
N ALA A 412 -0.63 -12.01 -23.79
CA ALA A 412 0.12 -13.18 -24.24
C ALA A 412 0.92 -13.82 -23.11
N LYS A 413 1.48 -13.01 -22.19
CA LYS A 413 2.24 -13.51 -21.04
C LYS A 413 1.35 -14.20 -19.98
N LEU A 414 0.09 -13.80 -19.87
CA LEU A 414 -0.87 -14.30 -18.88
C LEU A 414 -1.71 -15.49 -19.39
N LYS A 415 -1.58 -15.86 -20.67
CA LYS A 415 -2.29 -17.00 -21.28
C LYS A 415 -1.50 -18.29 -21.14
#